data_AF-A0A1S2K7X8-F1
#
_entry.id   AF-A0A1S2K7X8-F1
#
_cell.length_a   1.000
_cell.length_b   1.000
_cell.length_c   1.000
_cell.angle_alpha   90.00
_cell.angle_beta   90.00
_cell.angle_gamma   90.00
#
_symmetry.space_group_name_H-M   'P 1'
#
loop_
_entity.id
_entity.type
_entity.pdbx_description
1 polymer ?
#
loop_
_entity_poly.entity_id
_entity_poly.type
_entity_poly.pdbx_seq_one_letter_code
_entity_poly.pdbx_strand_id
1 'polypeptide(L)' 'MRHINPDPEPERSTGLEPGGGVPPGETPPAESSLPEAGPRETHNPTKGWAKAPLAGILLVVLLVAAGLAAMAVAIAR' A
#
# COMPACT_ATOMS: atom_id res chain seq x y z
N MET A 1 12.37 15.16 12.33
CA MET A 1 11.10 14.42 12.18
C MET A 1 9.98 15.44 12.31
N ARG A 2 9.00 15.47 11.39
CA ARG A 2 7.82 16.34 11.55
C ARG A 2 6.88 15.65 12.52
N HIS A 3 6.62 16.28 13.67
CA HIS A 3 5.60 15.84 14.61
C HIS A 3 4.22 16.11 14.00
N ILE A 4 3.36 15.09 13.93
CA ILE A 4 1.95 15.25 13.56
C ILE A 4 1.16 15.23 14.86
N ASN A 5 0.44 16.31 15.15
CA ASN A 5 -0.49 16.34 16.27
C ASN A 5 -1.76 15.57 15.86
N PRO A 6 -2.16 14.50 16.58
CA PRO A 6 -3.44 13.83 16.32
C PRO A 6 -4.65 14.66 16.72
N ASP A 7 -4.47 15.66 17.57
CA ASP A 7 -5.58 16.44 18.11
C ASP A 7 -6.17 17.36 17.03
N PRO A 8 -7.51 17.47 16.96
CA PRO A 8 -8.18 18.39 16.06
C PRO A 8 -7.75 19.83 16.35
N GLU A 9 -7.45 20.59 15.29
CA GLU A 9 -7.05 21.99 15.40
C GLU A 9 -8.29 22.84 15.74
N PRO A 10 -8.31 23.63 16.83
CA PRO A 10 -9.46 24.47 17.21
C PRO A 10 -9.87 25.44 16.09
N GLU A 11 -8.90 25.91 15.31
CA GLU A 11 -9.09 26.86 14.22
C GLU A 11 -9.80 26.25 13.00
N ARG A 12 -9.88 24.92 12.95
CA ARG A 12 -10.48 24.15 11.86
C ARG A 12 -11.59 23.20 12.33
N SER A 13 -11.90 23.20 13.62
CA SER A 13 -12.86 22.31 14.24
C SER A 13 -13.96 23.14 14.89
N THR A 14 -15.17 23.08 14.32
CA THR A 14 -16.30 23.89 14.79
C THR A 14 -16.65 23.52 16.23
N GLY A 15 -16.85 24.53 17.08
CA GLY A 15 -17.22 24.33 18.49
C GLY A 15 -16.09 23.84 19.39
N LEU A 16 -14.88 23.62 18.87
CA LEU A 16 -13.74 23.18 19.67
C LEU A 16 -13.08 24.37 20.36
N GLU A 17 -13.15 24.42 21.69
CA GLU A 17 -12.41 25.40 22.46
C GLU A 17 -10.90 25.07 22.50
N PRO A 18 -10.01 26.06 22.72
CA PRO A 18 -8.57 25.82 22.85
C PRO A 18 -8.16 24.82 23.93
N GLY A 19 -9.05 24.53 24.89
CA GLY A 19 -8.87 23.51 25.93
C GLY A 19 -9.26 22.08 25.51
N GLY A 20 -9.68 21.86 24.25
CA GLY A 20 -10.09 20.55 23.73
C GLY A 20 -11.55 20.17 24.01
N GLY A 21 -12.34 21.08 24.59
CA GLY A 21 -13.75 20.88 24.88
C GLY A 21 -14.67 21.30 23.75
N VAL A 22 -15.94 20.89 23.85
CA VAL A 22 -17.05 21.44 23.07
C VAL A 22 -18.24 21.77 24.00
N PRO A 23 -19.15 22.67 23.59
CA PRO A 23 -20.35 22.96 24.37
C PRO A 23 -21.23 21.72 24.63
N PRO A 24 -22.00 21.69 25.73
CA PRO A 24 -22.92 20.59 26.00
C PRO A 24 -23.95 20.40 24.88
N GLY A 25 -24.14 19.14 24.46
CA GLY A 25 -25.08 18.78 23.39
C GLY A 25 -24.49 18.76 21.98
N GLU A 26 -23.28 19.32 21.81
CA GLU A 26 -22.47 19.14 20.60
C GLU A 26 -21.84 17.74 20.61
N THR A 27 -21.55 17.20 19.43
CA THR A 27 -20.77 15.97 19.31
C THR A 27 -19.29 16.32 19.34
N PRO A 28 -18.48 15.77 20.27
CA PRO A 28 -17.04 16.01 20.31
C PRO A 28 -16.36 15.64 18.98
N PRO A 29 -15.28 16.34 18.59
CA PRO A 29 -14.56 16.04 17.36
C PRO A 29 -13.95 14.64 17.41
N ALA A 30 -13.77 14.02 16.23
CA ALA A 30 -13.16 12.71 16.12
C ALA A 30 -11.69 12.76 16.57
N GLU A 31 -11.36 11.95 17.57
CA GLU A 31 -9.98 11.76 18.04
C GLU A 31 -9.24 10.79 17.11
N SER A 32 -8.02 11.14 16.69
CA SER A 32 -7.15 10.23 15.93
C SER A 32 -6.16 9.55 16.88
N SER A 33 -6.43 8.33 17.34
CA SER A 33 -5.50 7.63 18.27
C SER A 33 -4.32 6.95 17.59
N LEU A 34 -4.28 6.96 16.26
CA LEU A 34 -3.31 6.20 15.45
C LEU A 34 -2.66 7.07 14.35
N PRO A 35 -2.21 8.31 14.65
CA PRO A 35 -1.44 9.07 13.67
C PRO A 35 -0.17 8.26 13.34
N GLU A 36 0.12 8.10 12.05
CA GLU A 36 1.32 7.37 11.59
C GLU A 36 1.35 5.86 11.93
N ALA A 37 0.21 5.22 12.24
CA ALA A 37 0.15 3.77 12.55
C ALA A 37 0.38 2.84 11.33
N GLY A 38 0.52 3.40 10.14
CA GLY A 38 0.96 2.65 8.96
C GLY A 38 2.47 2.39 9.01
N PRO A 39 2.96 1.28 8.42
CA PRO A 39 4.40 1.10 8.20
C PRO A 39 4.97 2.34 7.50
N ARG A 40 6.12 2.84 7.98
CA ARG A 40 6.84 3.88 7.25
C ARG A 40 7.21 3.31 5.88
N GLU A 41 6.54 3.81 4.85
CA GLU A 41 6.71 3.34 3.49
C GLU A 41 8.00 3.92 2.90
N THR A 42 9.13 3.40 3.38
CA THR A 42 10.49 3.81 2.97
C THR A 42 11.08 2.84 1.94
N HIS A 43 10.48 1.66 1.76
CA HIS A 43 11.09 0.53 1.05
C HIS A 43 10.16 -0.15 0.02
N ASN A 44 9.15 0.56 -0.50
CA ASN A 44 8.42 0.16 -1.71
C ASN A 44 8.99 0.87 -2.94
N PRO A 45 10.07 0.36 -3.58
CA PRO A 45 10.58 0.95 -4.79
C PRO A 45 9.51 0.85 -5.89
N THR A 46 9.05 2.00 -6.37
CA THR A 46 7.99 2.12 -7.39
C THR A 46 8.35 1.51 -8.74
N LYS A 47 9.62 1.10 -8.94
CA LYS A 47 10.12 0.60 -10.23
C LYS A 47 11.21 -0.46 -10.04
N GLY A 48 11.19 -1.47 -10.90
CA GLY A 48 12.35 -2.32 -11.19
C GLY A 48 12.20 -3.80 -10.84
N TRP A 49 11.57 -4.11 -9.71
CA TRP A 49 11.56 -5.49 -9.20
C TRP A 49 10.62 -6.44 -9.96
N ALA A 50 9.56 -5.94 -10.60
CA ALA A 50 8.62 -6.77 -11.35
C ALA A 50 9.22 -7.42 -12.62
N LYS A 51 10.29 -6.84 -13.20
CA LYS A 51 10.84 -7.31 -14.48
C LYS A 51 11.60 -8.64 -14.35
N ALA A 52 12.36 -8.82 -13.27
CA ALA A 52 13.17 -10.02 -13.09
C ALA A 52 12.32 -11.29 -12.89
N PRO A 53 11.29 -11.32 -12.02
CA PRO A 53 10.36 -12.44 -11.93
C PRO A 53 9.62 -12.69 -13.23
N LEU A 54 9.16 -11.63 -13.92
CA LEU A 54 8.47 -11.78 -15.21
C LEU A 54 9.35 -12.45 -16.27
N ALA A 55 10.62 -12.04 -16.38
CA ALA A 55 11.57 -12.66 -17.29
C ALA A 55 11.81 -14.14 -16.96
N GLY A 56 11.93 -14.49 -15.67
CA GLY A 56 12.07 -15.87 -15.22
C GLY A 56 10.86 -16.74 -15.58
N ILE A 57 9.64 -16.23 -15.39
CA ILE A 57 8.40 -16.91 -15.77
C ILE A 57 8.36 -17.15 -17.29
N LEU A 58 8.66 -16.13 -18.09
CA LEU A 58 8.67 -16.23 -19.55
C LEU A 58 9.69 -17.27 -20.05
N LEU A 59 10.87 -17.34 -19.43
CA LEU A 59 11.87 -18.35 -19.76
C LEU A 59 11.34 -19.77 -19.52
N VAL A 60 10.72 -20.02 -18.35
CA VAL A 60 10.16 -21.33 -18.02
C VAL A 60 9.04 -21.71 -19.00
N VAL A 61 8.16 -20.77 -19.34
CA VAL A 61 7.09 -20.99 -20.32
C VAL A 61 7.67 -21.39 -21.68
N LEU A 62 8.71 -20.71 -22.15
CA LEU A 62 9.36 -21.03 -23.42
C LEU A 62 10.00 -22.42 -23.41
N LEU A 63 10.65 -22.82 -22.32
CA LEU A 63 11.25 -24.15 -22.17
C LEU A 63 10.18 -25.25 -22.21
N VAL A 64 9.08 -25.06 -21.47
CA VAL A 64 7.95 -26.00 -21.46
C VAL A 64 7.32 -26.09 -22.85
N ALA A 65 7.04 -24.95 -23.49
CA ALA A 65 6.46 -24.92 -24.83
C ALA A 65 7.37 -25.61 -25.87
N ALA A 66 8.68 -25.38 -25.81
CA ALA A 66 9.65 -26.05 -26.68
C ALA A 66 9.68 -27.56 -26.45
N GLY A 67 9.64 -28.02 -25.19
CA GLY A 67 9.58 -29.44 -24.85
C GLY A 67 8.31 -30.12 -25.35
N LEU A 68 7.15 -29.47 -25.16
CA LEU A 68 5.87 -29.96 -25.68
C LEU A 68 5.85 -30.01 -27.20
N ALA A 69 6.37 -28.97 -27.88
CA ALA A 69 6.49 -28.97 -29.33
C ALA A 69 7.39 -30.10 -29.83
N ALA A 70 8.57 -30.29 -29.23
CA ALA A 70 9.48 -31.38 -29.58
C ALA A 70 8.83 -32.76 -29.39
N MET A 71 8.11 -32.96 -28.28
CA MET A 71 7.37 -34.19 -28.00
C MET A 71 6.24 -34.41 -29.01
N ALA A 72 5.45 -33.38 -29.33
CA ALA A 72 4.38 -33.46 -30.31
C ALA A 72 4.92 -33.85 -31.70
N VAL A 73 6.02 -33.22 -32.13
CA VAL A 73 6.65 -33.58 -33.41
C VAL A 73 7.19 -35.02 -33.33
N ALA A 74 7.77 -35.46 -32.22
CA ALA A 74 8.26 -36.84 -32.06
C ALA A 74 7.14 -37.89 -32.16
N ILE A 75 5.95 -37.60 -31.65
CA ILE A 75 4.77 -38.48 -31.73
C ILE A 75 4.15 -38.45 -33.14
N ALA A 76 4.25 -37.33 -33.86
CA ALA A 76 3.63 -37.15 -35.18
C ALA A 76 4.46 -37.69 -36.37
N ARG A 77 5.65 -38.26 -36.12
CA ARG A 77 6.47 -38.94 -37.14
C ARG A 77 6.19 -40.43 -37.11
#